data_AF-A0A1V4RWQ2-F1
#
_entry.id   AF-A0A1V4RWQ2-F1
#
_cell.length_a   1.000
_cell.length_b   1.000
_cell.length_c   1.000
_cell.angle_alpha   90.00
_cell.angle_beta   90.00
_cell.angle_gamma   90.00
#
_symmetry.space_group_name_H-M   'P 1'
#
loop_
_entity.id
_entity.type
_entity.pdbx_description
1 polymer ?
#
loop_
_entity_poly.entity_id
_entity_poly.type
_entity_poly.pdbx_seq_one_letter_code
_entity_poly.pdbx_strand_id
1 'polypeptide(L)'
;LLTPWELIEKRLEAAAAADFVIVLYNPKSRKRDLLLEKAQKIILNYRSGKTPVGIVTSAMRDEQGVKISSLENLHTEDVNMQTTIFVGSSASSVYLGFMVTPRGYSKKYAIGR
;
A
#
# COMPACT_ATOMS: atom_id res chain seq x y z
N LEU A 1 6.30 -13.49 -15.57
CA LEU A 1 6.69 -13.46 -14.14
C LEU A 1 7.14 -14.88 -13.79
N LEU A 2 8.13 -15.07 -12.92
CA LEU A 2 8.42 -16.43 -12.41
C LEU A 2 7.27 -16.95 -11.55
N THR A 3 6.50 -16.05 -10.94
CA THR A 3 5.26 -16.35 -10.22
C THR A 3 4.06 -16.07 -11.14
N PRO A 4 3.17 -17.05 -11.40
CA PRO A 4 1.94 -16.83 -12.15
C PRO A 4 1.09 -15.69 -11.56
N TRP A 5 0.39 -14.94 -12.41
CA TRP A 5 -0.40 -13.79 -11.96
C TRP A 5 -1.54 -14.21 -11.03
N GLU A 6 -2.18 -15.33 -11.34
CA GLU A 6 -3.31 -15.90 -10.62
C GLU A 6 -2.95 -16.19 -9.15
N LEU A 7 -1.69 -16.57 -8.89
CA LEU A 7 -1.19 -16.77 -7.53
C LEU A 7 -0.94 -15.45 -6.80
N ILE A 8 -0.48 -14.41 -7.51
CA ILE A 8 -0.30 -13.06 -6.94
C ILE A 8 -1.66 -12.46 -6.59
N GLU A 9 -2.62 -12.55 -7.51
CA GLU A 9 -4.01 -12.11 -7.31
C GLU A 9 -4.62 -12.78 -6.09
N LYS A 10 -4.52 -14.11 -5.97
CA LYS A 10 -5.00 -14.84 -4.79
C LYS A 10 -4.37 -14.33 -3.47
N ARG A 11 -3.09 -13.96 -3.48
CA ARG A 11 -2.41 -13.42 -2.30
C ARG A 11 -2.89 -12.01 -1.96
N LEU A 12 -3.07 -11.15 -2.96
CA LEU A 12 -3.60 -9.80 -2.79
C LEU A 12 -5.02 -9.84 -2.24
N GLU A 13 -5.88 -10.65 -2.83
CA GLU A 13 -7.25 -10.91 -2.39
C GLU A 13 -7.28 -11.36 -0.91
N ALA A 14 -6.52 -12.39 -0.57
CA ALA A 14 -6.47 -12.90 0.81
C ALA A 14 -5.93 -11.86 1.81
N ALA A 15 -4.87 -11.13 1.45
CA ALA A 15 -4.29 -10.11 2.32
C ALA A 15 -5.23 -8.93 2.52
N ALA A 16 -5.90 -8.48 1.45
CA ALA A 16 -6.87 -7.40 1.49
C ALA A 16 -8.10 -7.82 2.30
N ALA A 17 -8.69 -8.99 2.04
CA ALA A 17 -9.85 -9.49 2.77
C ALA A 17 -9.60 -9.66 4.28
N ALA A 18 -8.38 -10.05 4.69
CA ALA A 18 -8.01 -10.24 6.08
C ALA A 18 -7.59 -8.95 6.83
N ASP A 19 -7.83 -7.79 6.24
CA ASP A 19 -7.45 -6.47 6.78
C ASP A 19 -5.94 -6.26 7.06
N PHE A 20 -5.05 -6.97 6.36
CA PHE A 20 -3.61 -6.76 6.55
C PHE A 20 -3.16 -5.39 5.98
N VAL A 21 -2.12 -4.85 6.61
CA VAL A 21 -1.21 -3.90 5.93
C VAL A 21 -0.45 -4.69 4.86
N ILE A 22 -0.35 -4.13 3.66
CA ILE A 22 0.27 -4.81 2.51
C ILE A 22 1.53 -4.06 2.10
N VAL A 23 2.62 -4.78 1.89
CA VAL A 23 3.87 -4.21 1.34
C VAL A 23 4.14 -4.81 -0.03
N LEU A 24 4.21 -3.98 -1.05
CA LEU A 24 4.47 -4.38 -2.43
C LEU A 24 5.92 -4.06 -2.80
N TYR A 25 6.64 -5.09 -3.23
CA TYR A 25 7.98 -5.01 -3.78
C TYR A 25 7.93 -5.09 -5.29
N ASN A 26 8.91 -4.44 -5.95
CA ASN A 26 9.01 -4.40 -7.41
C ASN A 26 7.70 -3.98 -8.10
N PRO A 27 7.11 -2.83 -7.70
CA PRO A 27 5.76 -2.45 -8.12
C PRO A 27 5.65 -2.16 -9.62
N LYS A 28 6.76 -1.83 -10.28
CA LYS A 28 6.82 -1.57 -11.72
C LYS A 28 7.98 -2.31 -12.37
N SER A 29 7.76 -2.78 -13.59
CA SER A 29 8.83 -3.31 -14.45
C SER A 29 8.56 -2.91 -15.90
N ARG A 30 9.62 -2.77 -16.72
CA ARG A 30 9.55 -2.31 -18.13
C ARG A 30 8.53 -3.00 -19.05
N LYS A 31 8.00 -4.18 -18.67
CA LYS A 31 7.05 -4.95 -19.49
C LYS A 31 5.65 -5.07 -18.87
N ARG A 32 5.38 -4.42 -17.72
CA ARG A 32 4.26 -4.81 -16.84
C ARG A 32 3.59 -3.64 -16.11
N ASP A 33 3.46 -2.51 -16.79
CA ASP A 33 2.91 -1.29 -16.19
C ASP A 33 1.47 -1.46 -15.63
N LEU A 34 0.69 -2.39 -16.18
CA LEU A 34 -0.71 -2.65 -15.76
C LEU A 34 -0.86 -3.46 -14.46
N LEU A 35 0.20 -4.05 -13.91
CA LEU A 35 0.06 -4.92 -12.73
C LEU A 35 -0.23 -4.14 -11.45
N LEU A 36 0.33 -2.94 -11.31
CA LEU A 36 0.07 -2.09 -10.15
C LEU A 36 -1.39 -1.62 -10.14
N GLU A 37 -1.93 -1.25 -11.30
CA GLU A 37 -3.33 -0.89 -11.46
C GLU A 37 -4.26 -2.07 -11.11
N LYS A 38 -3.93 -3.29 -11.56
CA LYS A 38 -4.68 -4.49 -11.19
C LYS A 38 -4.63 -4.76 -9.69
N ALA A 39 -3.44 -4.66 -9.08
CA ALA A 39 -3.29 -4.85 -7.63
C ALA A 39 -4.08 -3.80 -6.85
N GLN A 40 -4.05 -2.53 -7.30
CA GLN A 40 -4.87 -1.47 -6.73
C GLN A 40 -6.36 -1.82 -6.79
N LYS A 41 -6.87 -2.23 -7.96
CA LYS A 41 -8.28 -2.61 -8.16
C LYS A 41 -8.71 -3.73 -7.21
N ILE A 42 -7.87 -4.76 -7.03
CA ILE A 42 -8.12 -5.85 -6.08
C ILE A 42 -8.25 -5.31 -4.66
N ILE A 43 -7.30 -4.49 -4.20
CA ILE A 43 -7.30 -3.98 -2.82
C ILE A 43 -8.48 -3.00 -2.59
N LEU A 44 -8.86 -2.22 -3.60
CA LEU A 44 -10.03 -1.31 -3.55
C LEU A 44 -11.35 -2.04 -3.29
N ASN A 45 -11.46 -3.33 -3.60
CA ASN A 45 -12.64 -4.12 -3.24
C ASN A 45 -12.82 -4.28 -1.71
N TYR A 46 -11.76 -4.06 -0.93
CA TYR A 46 -11.71 -4.31 0.52
C TYR A 46 -11.34 -3.08 1.36
N ARG A 47 -10.95 -1.97 0.73
CA ARG A 47 -10.42 -0.77 1.37
C ARG A 47 -11.03 0.48 0.78
N SER A 48 -11.06 1.54 1.59
CA SER A 48 -11.43 2.86 1.07
C SER A 48 -10.37 3.35 0.08
N GLY A 49 -10.81 4.05 -0.97
CA GLY A 49 -9.88 4.78 -1.86
C GLY A 49 -8.99 5.78 -1.11
N LYS A 50 -9.45 6.27 0.05
CA LYS A 50 -8.71 7.18 0.94
C LYS A 50 -7.70 6.49 1.85
N THR A 51 -7.62 5.15 1.85
CA THR A 51 -6.64 4.42 2.65
C THR A 51 -5.23 4.91 2.31
N PRO A 52 -4.42 5.32 3.30
CA PRO A 52 -3.12 5.90 3.04
C PRO A 52 -2.17 4.88 2.43
N VAL A 53 -1.36 5.35 1.48
CA VAL A 53 -0.30 4.57 0.85
C VAL A 53 1.03 5.29 1.00
N GLY A 54 2.00 4.65 1.63
CA GLY A 54 3.38 5.11 1.70
C GLY A 54 4.18 4.62 0.50
N ILE A 55 4.91 5.52 -0.16
CA ILE A 55 5.75 5.22 -1.31
C ILE A 55 7.16 5.65 -0.96
N VAL A 56 8.07 4.68 -0.90
CA VAL A 56 9.48 4.91 -0.57
C VAL A 56 10.33 4.46 -1.73
N THR A 57 11.08 5.38 -2.33
CA THR A 57 12.01 5.12 -3.43
C THR A 57 13.44 5.27 -2.93
N SER A 58 14.32 4.36 -3.35
CA SER A 58 15.76 4.42 -3.04
C SER A 58 16.07 4.60 -1.55
N ALA A 59 15.35 3.88 -0.69
CA ALA A 59 15.50 3.97 0.77
C ALA A 59 16.97 3.84 1.22
N MET A 60 17.39 4.72 2.13
CA MET A 60 18.75 4.78 2.70
C MET A 60 19.85 5.03 1.65
N ARG A 61 19.54 5.75 0.57
CA ARG A 61 20.49 6.19 -0.48
C ARG A 61 20.29 7.67 -0.77
N ASP A 62 21.22 8.28 -1.51
CA ASP A 62 21.20 9.71 -1.82
C ASP A 62 19.92 10.16 -2.55
N GLU A 63 19.36 9.30 -3.40
CA GLU A 63 18.13 9.56 -4.15
C GLU A 63 16.84 9.18 -3.40
N GLN A 64 16.88 9.08 -2.06
CA GLN A 64 15.71 8.67 -1.29
C GLN A 64 14.53 9.63 -1.47
N GLY A 65 13.38 9.08 -1.86
CA GLY A 65 12.10 9.78 -1.89
C GLY A 65 11.09 9.12 -0.95
N VAL A 66 10.33 9.93 -0.22
CA VAL A 66 9.22 9.47 0.63
C VAL A 66 7.99 10.29 0.31
N LYS A 67 6.89 9.61 -0.04
CA LYS A 67 5.60 10.23 -0.32
C LYS A 67 4.48 9.46 0.35
N ILE A 68 3.49 10.17 0.89
CA ILE A 68 2.21 9.60 1.28
C ILE A 68 1.19 10.00 0.21
N SER A 69 0.48 9.01 -0.31
CA SER A 69 -0.63 9.16 -1.25
C SER A 69 -1.85 8.38 -0.71
N SER A 70 -2.83 8.13 -1.58
CA SER A 70 -4.04 7.35 -1.28
C SER A 70 -4.15 6.15 -2.22
N LEU A 71 -4.88 5.13 -1.78
CA LEU A 71 -5.07 3.89 -2.54
C LEU A 71 -5.70 4.15 -3.92
N GLU A 72 -6.63 5.10 -4.03
CA GLU A 72 -7.25 5.47 -5.31
C GLU A 72 -6.27 6.08 -6.32
N ASN A 73 -5.20 6.72 -5.85
CA ASN A 73 -4.19 7.36 -6.70
C ASN A 73 -2.98 6.45 -6.98
N LEU A 74 -2.91 5.26 -6.38
CA LEU A 74 -1.69 4.44 -6.36
C LEU A 74 -1.07 4.18 -7.75
N HIS A 75 -1.86 3.82 -8.76
CA HIS A 75 -1.35 3.48 -10.09
C HIS A 75 -0.86 4.68 -10.90
N THR A 76 -1.22 5.91 -10.52
CA THR A 76 -0.77 7.14 -11.19
C THR A 76 0.49 7.71 -10.55
N GLU A 77 0.93 7.15 -9.43
CA GLU A 77 2.13 7.57 -8.73
C GLU A 77 3.40 7.19 -9.50
N ASP A 78 4.41 8.05 -9.42
CA ASP A 78 5.71 7.78 -10.03
C ASP A 78 6.47 6.76 -9.18
N VAL A 79 6.49 5.52 -9.67
CA VAL A 79 7.15 4.39 -9.02
C VAL A 79 8.05 3.66 -10.00
N ASN A 80 9.16 3.14 -9.52
CA ASN A 80 10.14 2.42 -10.32
C ASN A 80 10.60 1.12 -9.63
N MET A 81 11.63 0.47 -10.17
CA MET A 81 12.13 -0.80 -9.62
C MET A 81 12.80 -0.67 -8.24
N GLN A 82 13.15 0.54 -7.82
CA GLN A 82 13.73 0.85 -6.50
C GLN A 82 12.67 1.38 -5.52
N THR A 83 11.39 1.29 -5.87
CA THR A 83 10.27 1.72 -5.03
C THR A 83 9.69 0.54 -4.25
N THR A 84 9.38 0.78 -2.97
CA THR A 84 8.58 -0.09 -2.12
C THR A 84 7.32 0.65 -1.71
N ILE A 85 6.17 -0.02 -1.79
CA ILE A 85 4.86 0.57 -1.52
C ILE A 85 4.27 -0.08 -0.28
N PHE A 86 3.73 0.73 0.63
CA PHE A 86 3.07 0.34 1.86
C PHE A 86 1.61 0.75 1.77
N VAL A 87 0.68 -0.20 1.70
CA VAL A 87 -0.77 0.05 1.71
C VAL A 87 -1.31 -0.19 3.11
N GLY A 88 -1.98 0.81 3.67
CA GLY A 88 -2.56 0.73 5.00
C GLY A 88 -3.67 -0.31 5.14
N SER A 89 -3.99 -0.66 6.38
CA SER A 89 -5.22 -1.39 6.71
C SER A 89 -6.40 -0.41 6.83
N SER A 90 -7.59 -0.93 7.14
CA SER A 90 -8.77 -0.11 7.41
C SER A 90 -8.59 0.87 8.59
N ALA A 91 -7.66 0.58 9.50
CA ALA A 91 -7.35 1.42 10.66
C ALA A 91 -6.25 2.45 10.40
N SER A 92 -5.53 2.36 9.29
CA SER A 92 -4.44 3.28 8.99
C SER A 92 -4.95 4.69 8.64
N SER A 93 -4.27 5.71 9.15
CA SER A 93 -4.57 7.11 8.84
C SER A 93 -3.29 7.92 8.68
N VAL A 94 -3.42 9.14 8.16
CA VAL A 94 -2.33 10.12 8.16
C VAL A 94 -2.47 10.99 9.41
N TYR A 95 -1.42 11.06 10.22
CA TYR A 95 -1.36 11.89 11.41
C TYR A 95 -0.04 12.66 11.44
N LEU A 96 -0.13 14.00 11.50
CA LEU A 96 1.04 14.90 11.49
C LEU A 96 2.02 14.61 10.34
N GLY A 97 1.51 14.27 9.16
CA GLY A 97 2.35 13.95 7.99
C GLY A 97 2.97 12.55 8.01
N PHE A 98 2.64 11.71 9.00
CA PHE A 98 3.06 10.31 9.08
C PHE A 98 1.90 9.37 8.77
N MET A 99 2.18 8.28 8.07
CA MET A 99 1.23 7.17 7.95
C MET A 99 1.31 6.32 9.22
N VAL A 100 0.20 6.22 9.93
CA VAL A 100 0.12 5.54 11.23
C VAL A 100 -0.97 4.47 11.18
N THR A 101 -0.62 3.26 11.60
CA THR A 101 -1.61 2.23 11.95
C THR A 101 -1.66 2.15 13.48
N PRO A 102 -2.71 2.66 14.13
CA PRO A 102 -2.78 2.68 15.58
C PRO A 102 -2.81 1.24 16.10
N ARG A 103 -2.05 0.99 17.17
CA ARG A 103 -2.20 -0.26 17.92
C ARG A 103 -3.59 -0.27 18.55
N GLY A 104 -4.25 -1.43 18.62
CA GLY A 104 -5.64 -1.60 19.08
C GLY A 104 -5.96 -1.15 20.52
N TYR A 105 -5.06 -0.45 21.20
CA TYR A 105 -5.27 0.15 22.51
C TYR A 105 -6.27 1.31 22.50
N SER A 106 -6.62 1.86 21.33
CA SER A 106 -7.68 2.86 21.20
C SER A 106 -9.04 2.37 21.74
N LYS A 107 -9.32 1.06 21.65
CA LYS A 107 -10.48 0.44 22.34
C LYS A 107 -10.24 0.17 23.84
N LYS A 108 -8.99 0.04 24.29
CA LYS A 108 -8.63 -0.28 25.68
C LYS A 108 -8.71 0.93 26.61
N TYR A 109 -8.38 2.13 26.12
CA TYR A 109 -8.31 3.33 26.96
C TYR A 109 -9.45 4.33 26.77
N ALA A 110 -10.40 4.08 25.85
CA ALA A 110 -11.53 4.97 25.58
C ALA A 110 -11.17 6.46 25.70
N ILE A 111 -10.04 6.86 25.08
CA ILE A 111 -9.66 8.26 25.01
C ILE A 111 -10.67 8.87 24.05
N GLY A 112 -11.58 9.64 24.62
CA GLY A 112 -12.88 10.02 24.06
C GLY A 112 -12.81 10.66 22.68
N ARG A 113 -13.91 10.49 21.94
CA ARG A 113 -14.32 11.45 20.94
C ARG A 113 -14.88 12.69 21.61
#